data_AF-A0A173V6E8-F1
#
_entry.id   AF-A0A173V6E8-F1
#
_cell.length_a   1.000
_cell.length_b   1.000
_cell.length_c   1.000
_cell.angle_alpha   90.00
_cell.angle_beta   90.00
_cell.angle_gamma   90.00
#
_symmetry.space_group_name_H-M   'P 1'
#
loop_
_entity.id
_entity.type
_entity.pdbx_description
1 polymer ?
#
loop_
_entity_poly.entity_id
_entity_poly.type
_entity_poly.pdbx_seq_one_letter_code
_entity_poly.pdbx_strand_id
1 'polypeptide(L)'
;MDNIDTIRAAYASAKKGRTSIVFFRIGTFYIIIFDDAKLVSKILDLTVKTRECDGCVVEYLSFAEDELFNIVRDLNSSSIIPCTIIETEEFDFLVD
;
A
#
# COMPACT_ATOMS: atom_id res chain seq x y z
N MET A 1 8.20 -8.38 18.77
CA MET A 1 7.16 -8.69 17.77
C MET A 1 7.64 -7.97 16.53
N ASP A 2 8.03 -8.71 15.51
CA ASP A 2 8.73 -8.14 14.37
C ASP A 2 7.78 -7.21 13.63
N ASN A 3 8.23 -5.99 13.30
CA ASN A 3 7.40 -4.97 12.64
C ASN A 3 6.71 -5.55 11.40
N ILE A 4 7.40 -6.43 10.66
CA ILE A 4 6.86 -7.07 9.46
C ILE A 4 5.66 -8.00 9.72
N ASP A 5 5.59 -8.67 10.86
CA ASP A 5 4.50 -9.60 11.16
C ASP A 5 3.22 -8.85 11.55
N THR A 6 3.36 -7.75 12.30
CA THR A 6 2.24 -6.85 12.59
C THR A 6 1.67 -6.25 11.30
N ILE A 7 2.56 -5.80 10.41
CA ILE A 7 2.20 -5.30 9.07
C ILE A 7 1.44 -6.34 8.25
N ARG A 8 1.93 -7.59 8.21
CA ARG A 8 1.25 -8.69 7.50
C ARG A 8 -0.11 -9.00 8.10
N ALA A 9 -0.24 -9.00 9.42
CA ALA A 9 -1.50 -9.24 10.11
C ALA A 9 -2.53 -8.13 9.79
N ALA A 10 -2.11 -6.87 9.84
CA ALA A 10 -2.94 -5.73 9.48
C ALA A 10 -3.41 -5.83 8.02
N TYR A 11 -2.48 -6.10 7.08
CA TYR A 11 -2.80 -6.32 5.66
C TYR A 11 -3.81 -7.45 5.44
N ALA A 12 -3.58 -8.61 6.07
CA ALA A 12 -4.47 -9.76 5.94
C ALA A 12 -5.88 -9.48 6.49
N SER A 13 -5.98 -8.74 7.60
CA SER A 13 -7.28 -8.37 8.20
C SER A 13 -8.08 -7.38 7.34
N ALA A 14 -7.39 -6.51 6.61
CA ALA A 14 -7.98 -5.45 5.79
C ALA A 14 -8.44 -5.92 4.41
N LYS A 15 -7.85 -7.01 3.94
CA LYS A 15 -8.01 -7.52 2.58
C LYS A 15 -9.41 -8.04 2.37
N LYS A 16 -10.13 -7.51 1.38
CA LYS A 16 -11.53 -7.90 1.04
C LYS A 16 -11.62 -8.74 -0.23
N GLY A 17 -10.57 -9.50 -0.54
CA GLY A 17 -10.44 -10.33 -1.74
C GLY A 17 -9.20 -9.99 -2.56
N ARG A 18 -8.89 -10.83 -3.55
CA ARG A 18 -7.61 -10.77 -4.30
C ARG A 18 -7.37 -9.45 -5.04
N THR A 19 -8.42 -8.80 -5.50
CA THR A 19 -8.33 -7.57 -6.31
C THR A 19 -8.57 -6.30 -5.52
N SER A 20 -9.01 -6.38 -4.25
CA SER A 20 -9.14 -5.19 -3.41
C SER A 20 -7.76 -4.56 -3.16
N ILE A 21 -7.66 -3.26 -2.92
CA ILE A 21 -6.39 -2.60 -2.60
C ILE A 21 -6.46 -2.06 -1.17
N VAL A 22 -5.40 -2.30 -0.40
CA VAL A 22 -5.25 -1.73 0.95
C VAL A 22 -4.26 -0.57 0.91
N PHE A 23 -4.70 0.59 1.37
CA PHE A 23 -3.87 1.77 1.59
C PHE A 23 -3.64 1.94 3.10
N PHE A 24 -2.39 1.97 3.51
CA PHE A 24 -1.97 2.34 4.86
C PHE A 24 -1.69 3.84 4.90
N ARG A 25 -2.50 4.60 5.63
CA ARG A 25 -2.28 6.03 5.84
C ARG A 25 -1.35 6.23 7.03
N ILE A 26 -0.24 6.93 6.79
CA ILE A 26 0.76 7.27 7.80
C ILE A 26 1.02 8.77 7.68
N GLY A 27 0.49 9.54 8.62
CA GLY A 27 0.45 11.00 8.50
C GLY A 27 -0.23 11.44 7.19
N THR A 28 0.53 12.10 6.32
CA THR A 28 0.08 12.62 5.02
C THR A 28 0.41 11.71 3.84
N PHE A 29 0.88 10.49 4.09
CA PHE A 29 1.25 9.52 3.06
C PHE A 29 0.34 8.31 3.07
N TYR A 30 0.15 7.75 1.89
CA TYR A 30 -0.61 6.53 1.64
C TYR A 30 0.31 5.49 1.04
N ILE A 31 0.48 4.38 1.75
CA ILE A 31 1.37 3.30 1.37
C ILE A 31 0.57 2.08 0.94
N ILE A 32 0.99 1.48 -0.17
CA ILE A 32 0.53 0.17 -0.63
C ILE A 32 1.71 -0.78 -0.55
N ILE A 33 1.51 -1.97 -0.02
CA ILE A 33 2.57 -2.96 0.23
C ILE A 33 2.26 -4.31 -0.41
N PHE A 34 3.27 -5.19 -0.46
CA PHE A 34 3.12 -6.60 -0.85
C PHE A 34 2.52 -6.77 -2.27
N ASP A 35 1.55 -7.68 -2.41
CA ASP A 35 0.90 -8.00 -3.69
C ASP A 35 0.15 -6.80 -4.28
N ASP A 36 -0.33 -5.89 -3.43
CA ASP A 36 -1.07 -4.71 -3.90
C ASP A 36 -0.14 -3.70 -4.55
N ALA A 37 1.08 -3.54 -4.03
CA ALA A 37 2.09 -2.69 -4.66
C ALA A 37 2.39 -3.19 -6.08
N LYS A 38 2.53 -4.50 -6.26
CA LYS A 38 2.76 -5.13 -7.58
C LYS A 38 1.55 -5.01 -8.50
N LEU A 39 0.34 -5.17 -7.97
CA LEU A 39 -0.90 -5.05 -8.75
C LEU A 39 -1.06 -3.62 -9.27
N VAL A 40 -0.94 -2.63 -8.38
CA VAL A 40 -1.07 -1.21 -8.71
C VAL A 40 0.03 -0.76 -9.66
N SER A 41 1.27 -1.20 -9.44
CA SER A 41 2.39 -0.96 -10.35
C SER A 41 2.09 -1.40 -11.78
N LYS A 42 1.48 -2.58 -11.97
CA LYS A 42 1.11 -3.08 -13.31
C LYS A 42 -0.06 -2.32 -13.94
N ILE A 43 -1.03 -1.90 -13.13
CA ILE A 43 -2.22 -1.20 -13.64
C ILE A 43 -1.86 0.23 -14.06
N LEU A 44 -1.02 0.90 -13.28
CA LEU A 44 -0.71 2.32 -13.44
C LEU A 44 0.70 2.58 -14.02
N ASP A 45 1.44 1.54 -14.39
CA ASP A 45 2.83 1.62 -14.86
C ASP A 45 3.77 2.38 -13.89
N LEU A 46 3.66 2.05 -12.59
CA LEU A 46 4.45 2.68 -11.52
C LEU A 46 5.65 1.82 -11.13
N THR A 47 6.73 2.46 -10.69
CA THR A 47 7.91 1.76 -10.16
C THR A 47 7.71 1.38 -8.70
N VAL A 48 7.78 0.08 -8.39
CA VAL A 48 7.75 -0.43 -7.01
C VAL A 48 9.06 -0.09 -6.30
N LYS A 49 8.96 0.48 -5.10
CA LYS A 49 10.09 0.74 -4.21
C LYS A 49 10.35 -0.50 -3.34
N THR A 50 11.59 -0.67 -2.90
CA THR A 50 11.97 -1.70 -1.94
C THR A 50 12.64 -1.07 -0.73
N ARG A 51 12.38 -1.61 0.46
CA ARG A 51 13.09 -1.23 1.69
C ARG A 51 13.39 -2.48 2.52
N GLU A 52 14.62 -2.57 3.02
CA GLU A 52 15.00 -3.63 3.95
C GLU A 52 14.61 -3.24 5.37
N CYS A 53 13.88 -4.13 6.06
CA CYS A 53 13.45 -3.99 7.45
C CYS A 53 13.70 -5.32 8.16
N ASP A 54 14.58 -5.33 9.17
CA ASP A 54 14.91 -6.51 9.98
C ASP A 54 15.27 -7.76 9.15
N GLY A 55 16.06 -7.58 8.07
CA GLY A 55 16.46 -8.66 7.16
C GLY A 55 15.35 -9.14 6.21
N CYS A 56 14.18 -8.50 6.22
CA CYS A 56 13.10 -8.71 5.25
C CYS A 56 13.05 -7.54 4.25
N VAL A 57 12.97 -7.85 2.96
CA VAL A 57 12.71 -6.83 1.93
C VAL A 57 11.21 -6.62 1.77
N VAL A 58 10.77 -5.37 1.92
CA VAL A 58 9.39 -4.94 1.74
C VAL A 58 9.27 -4.18 0.42
N GLU A 59 8.39 -4.65 -0.45
CA GLU A 59 8.00 -3.98 -1.70
C GLU A 59 6.78 -3.08 -1.44
N TYR A 60 6.87 -1.82 -1.85
CA TYR A 60 5.82 -0.83 -1.59
C TYR A 60 5.72 0.27 -2.65
N LEU A 61 4.57 0.95 -2.66
CA LEU A 61 4.33 2.23 -3.32
C LEU A 61 3.91 3.24 -2.25
N SER A 62 4.26 4.51 -2.43
CA SER A 62 3.94 5.59 -1.50
C SER A 62 3.39 6.78 -2.29
N PHE A 63 2.31 7.37 -1.82
CA PHE A 63 1.67 8.53 -2.43
C PHE A 63 1.43 9.60 -1.38
N ALA A 64 1.62 10.87 -1.74
CA ALA A 64 1.18 11.98 -0.91
C ALA A 64 -0.37 12.10 -0.95
N GLU A 65 -0.93 12.78 0.04
CA GLU A 65 -2.38 12.97 0.19
C GLU A 65 -3.03 13.63 -1.05
N ASP A 66 -2.33 14.56 -1.70
CA ASP A 66 -2.79 15.24 -2.92
C ASP A 66 -2.72 14.36 -4.17
N GLU A 67 -1.91 13.29 -4.15
CA GLU A 67 -1.84 12.30 -5.23
C GLU A 67 -2.95 11.25 -5.15
N LEU A 68 -3.46 10.96 -3.94
CA LEU A 68 -4.37 9.84 -3.68
C LEU A 68 -5.60 9.86 -4.59
N PHE A 69 -6.22 11.02 -4.79
CA PHE A 69 -7.42 11.13 -5.63
C PHE A 69 -7.16 10.67 -7.06
N ASN A 70 -6.04 11.09 -7.65
CA ASN A 70 -5.67 10.71 -9.01
C ASN A 70 -5.37 9.22 -9.10
N ILE A 71 -4.64 8.66 -8.13
CA ILE A 71 -4.35 7.22 -8.06
C ILE A 71 -5.64 6.40 -7.99
N VAL A 72 -6.57 6.76 -7.09
CA VAL A 72 -7.84 6.04 -6.97
C VAL A 72 -8.68 6.20 -8.23
N ARG A 73 -8.74 7.39 -8.83
CA ARG A 73 -9.45 7.63 -10.09
C ARG A 73 -8.90 6.74 -11.21
N ASP A 74 -7.58 6.69 -11.36
CA ASP A 74 -6.92 5.98 -12.45
C ASP A 74 -7.02 4.45 -12.24
N LEU A 75 -6.96 3.96 -11.00
CA LEU A 75 -7.26 2.55 -10.67
C LEU A 75 -8.68 2.15 -11.07
N ASN A 76 -9.63 3.07 -10.95
CA ASN A 76 -11.03 2.82 -11.25
C ASN A 76 -11.41 3.17 -12.71
N SER A 77 -10.44 3.54 -13.57
CA SER A 77 -10.73 3.99 -14.94
C SER A 77 -11.33 2.89 -15.81
N SER A 78 -10.98 1.63 -15.54
CA SER A 78 -11.35 0.46 -16.37
C SER A 78 -12.28 -0.51 -15.66
N SER A 79 -12.24 -0.56 -14.32
CA SER A 79 -13.09 -1.43 -13.49
C SER A 79 -13.11 -0.90 -12.08
N ILE A 80 -14.24 -1.05 -11.38
CA ILE A 80 -14.31 -0.62 -9.97
C ILE A 80 -13.42 -1.54 -9.13
N ILE A 81 -12.38 -0.97 -8.51
CA ILE A 81 -11.47 -1.66 -7.61
C ILE A 81 -11.81 -1.26 -6.16
N PRO A 82 -12.29 -2.19 -5.32
CA PRO A 82 -12.55 -1.91 -3.91
C PRO A 82 -11.26 -1.48 -3.20
N CYS A 83 -11.30 -0.31 -2.54
CA CYS A 83 -10.17 0.21 -1.78
C CYS A 83 -10.53 0.28 -0.28
N THR A 84 -9.60 -0.14 0.58
CA THR A 84 -9.69 0.00 2.05
C THR A 84 -8.56 0.91 2.50
N ILE A 85 -8.84 1.89 3.36
CA ILE A 85 -7.82 2.73 4.00
C ILE A 85 -7.74 2.32 5.47
N ILE A 86 -6.52 2.16 5.99
CA ILE A 86 -6.23 1.95 7.41
C ILE A 86 -5.25 3.02 7.87
N GLU A 87 -5.57 3.71 8.95
CA GLU A 87 -4.63 4.63 9.61
C GLU A 87 -3.71 3.85 10.56
N THR A 88 -2.41 4.15 10.51
CA THR A 88 -1.39 3.46 11.30
C THR A 88 -0.10 4.27 11.40
N GLU A 89 0.63 4.09 12.50
CA GLU A 89 1.98 4.63 12.72
C GLU A 89 3.06 3.55 12.53
N GLU A 90 2.68 2.28 12.39
CA GLU A 90 3.59 1.12 12.37
C GLU A 90 4.50 1.06 11.14
N PHE A 91 4.30 1.97 10.19
CA PHE A 91 4.93 1.99 8.88
C PHE A 91 5.69 3.29 8.62
N ASP A 92 5.92 4.12 9.64
CA ASP A 92 6.64 5.40 9.48
C ASP A 92 7.99 5.23 8.79
N PHE A 93 8.65 4.10 9.03
CA PHE A 93 9.93 3.74 8.44
C PHE A 93 9.87 3.50 6.93
N LEU A 94 8.70 3.42 6.30
CA LEU A 94 8.58 3.33 4.84
C LEU A 94 8.47 4.70 4.17
N VAL A 95 8.30 5.76 4.96
CA VAL A 95 8.26 7.15 4.50
C VAL A 95 9.64 7.76 4.74
N ASP A 96 10.17 8.46 3.73
CA ASP A 96 11.41 9.23 3.86
C ASP A 96 11.14 10.66 4.35
#